data_AF-A0A4W6DDV7-F1
#
_entry.id   AF-A0A4W6DDV7-F1
#
_cell.length_a   1.000
_cell.length_b   1.000
_cell.length_c   1.000
_cell.angle_alpha   90.00
_cell.angle_beta   90.00
_cell.angle_gamma   90.00
#
_symmetry.space_group_name_H-M   'P 1'
#
loop_
_entity.id
_entity.type
_entity.pdbx_description
1 polymer ?
#
loop_
_entity_poly.entity_id
_entity_poly.type
_entity_poly.pdbx_seq_one_letter_code
_entity_poly.pdbx_strand_id
1 'polypeptide(L)'
;MWLREELLKSIWHAFTALDVDQRGKVSKSQLKVLSHNLCTVMKIPHDPVALEEHFKDDDKGPLSNQGYMPYLNRFILDKVREDFDILEFNKMCWTLCYLKNICTKNLLITDNDAFKVWCIFNFLSEDKYPLVIITEEIEYLLRKLVETMGSEWSEEKFADYKLHLNMKNNCLTAWELIELVGMGYFSKGMNRHTLSLGINDVFQELIMDVLKQVRQDVDLMCSEYFHFSHPPTPPPQHSHSFSLKYSVTL
;
A
#
# COMPACT_ATOMS: atom_id res chain seq x y z
N MET A 1 4.64 8.13 -7.75
CA MET A 1 4.29 6.88 -8.44
C MET A 1 4.02 5.80 -7.41
N TRP A 2 2.75 5.50 -7.11
CA TRP A 2 2.43 4.30 -6.32
C TRP A 2 2.72 3.06 -7.15
N LEU A 3 3.43 2.09 -6.60
CA LEU A 3 3.65 0.86 -7.34
C LEU A 3 2.29 0.15 -7.41
N ARG A 4 1.80 -0.11 -8.62
CA ARG A 4 0.55 -0.85 -8.87
C ARG A 4 0.46 -2.13 -8.02
N GLU A 5 1.61 -2.74 -7.81
CA GLU A 5 1.82 -3.94 -7.00
C GLU A 5 1.43 -3.72 -5.53
N GLU A 6 1.82 -2.61 -4.90
CA GLU A 6 1.47 -2.29 -3.51
C GLU A 6 -0.05 -2.18 -3.30
N LEU A 7 -0.74 -1.49 -4.22
CA LEU A 7 -2.20 -1.38 -4.19
C LEU A 7 -2.86 -2.75 -4.35
N LEU A 8 -2.30 -3.57 -5.23
CA LEU A 8 -2.82 -4.90 -5.53
C LEU A 8 -2.75 -5.82 -4.31
N LYS A 9 -1.71 -5.70 -3.46
CA LYS A 9 -1.59 -6.49 -2.22
C LYS A 9 -2.78 -6.29 -1.28
N SER A 10 -3.12 -5.03 -0.99
CA SER A 10 -4.28 -4.68 -0.16
C SER A 10 -5.60 -5.18 -0.78
N ILE A 11 -5.74 -5.10 -2.09
CA ILE A 11 -6.95 -5.56 -2.81
C ILE A 11 -7.05 -7.08 -2.79
N TRP A 12 -5.95 -7.82 -2.91
CA TRP A 12 -5.95 -9.27 -2.79
C TRP A 12 -6.52 -9.73 -1.45
N HIS A 13 -6.12 -9.10 -0.34
CA HIS A 13 -6.71 -9.41 0.98
C HIS A 13 -8.22 -9.19 1.02
N ALA A 14 -8.69 -8.06 0.50
CA ALA A 14 -10.13 -7.76 0.43
C ALA A 14 -10.88 -8.78 -0.43
N PHE A 15 -10.30 -9.16 -1.57
CA PHE A 15 -10.87 -10.14 -2.47
C PHE A 15 -10.94 -11.55 -1.84
N THR A 16 -9.86 -12.04 -1.23
CA THR A 16 -9.83 -13.32 -0.52
C THR A 16 -10.86 -13.36 0.60
N ALA A 17 -11.09 -12.25 1.30
CA ALA A 17 -12.12 -12.17 2.34
C ALA A 17 -13.56 -12.24 1.80
N LEU A 18 -13.79 -11.89 0.53
CA LEU A 18 -15.09 -12.01 -0.13
C LEU A 18 -15.31 -13.39 -0.75
N ASP A 19 -14.25 -14.14 -1.06
CA ASP A 19 -14.29 -15.51 -1.57
C ASP A 19 -14.54 -16.51 -0.42
N VAL A 20 -15.76 -16.49 0.12
CA VAL A 20 -16.16 -17.28 1.31
C VAL A 20 -15.93 -18.77 1.12
N ASP A 21 -16.10 -19.28 -0.10
CA ASP A 21 -15.93 -20.70 -0.41
C ASP A 21 -14.48 -21.10 -0.72
N GLN A 22 -13.55 -20.14 -0.76
CA GLN A 22 -12.15 -20.33 -1.19
C GLN A 22 -12.02 -21.04 -2.56
N ARG A 23 -13.02 -20.85 -3.42
CA ARG A 23 -13.06 -21.46 -4.76
C ARG A 23 -12.51 -20.51 -5.82
N GLY A 24 -11.93 -19.40 -5.40
CA GLY A 24 -11.55 -18.29 -6.27
C GLY A 24 -12.77 -17.63 -6.88
N LYS A 25 -13.94 -17.62 -6.21
CA LYS A 25 -15.20 -17.08 -6.75
C LYS A 25 -15.90 -16.15 -5.77
N VAL A 26 -16.07 -14.90 -6.21
CA VAL A 26 -16.81 -13.86 -5.48
C VAL A 26 -18.09 -13.53 -6.25
N SER A 27 -19.19 -13.31 -5.55
CA SER A 27 -20.46 -12.96 -6.19
C SER A 27 -20.39 -11.59 -6.90
N LYS A 28 -21.13 -11.44 -8.00
CA LYS A 28 -21.19 -10.19 -8.78
C LYS A 28 -21.61 -8.98 -7.92
N SER A 29 -22.52 -9.17 -6.96
CA SER A 29 -22.94 -8.11 -6.04
C SER A 29 -21.79 -7.66 -5.12
N GLN A 30 -21.00 -8.59 -4.58
CA GLN A 30 -19.83 -8.25 -3.76
C GLN A 30 -18.74 -7.56 -4.58
N LEU A 31 -18.49 -8.00 -5.82
CA LEU A 31 -17.54 -7.34 -6.72
C LEU A 31 -17.99 -5.91 -7.09
N LYS A 32 -19.29 -5.70 -7.27
CA LYS A 32 -19.88 -4.35 -7.46
C LYS A 32 -19.59 -3.45 -6.26
N VAL A 33 -19.86 -3.93 -5.05
CA VAL A 33 -19.61 -3.16 -3.82
C VAL A 33 -18.12 -2.87 -3.64
N LEU A 34 -17.25 -3.87 -3.81
CA LEU A 34 -15.80 -3.67 -3.71
C LEU A 34 -15.31 -2.64 -4.74
N SER A 35 -15.73 -2.76 -6.00
CA SER A 35 -15.33 -1.84 -7.07
C SER A 35 -15.79 -0.41 -6.79
N HIS A 36 -17.03 -0.24 -6.33
CA HIS A 36 -17.56 1.06 -5.95
C HIS A 36 -16.74 1.69 -4.82
N ASN A 37 -16.42 0.91 -3.78
CA ASN A 37 -15.62 1.39 -2.64
C ASN A 37 -14.19 1.75 -3.06
N LEU A 38 -13.55 0.95 -3.92
CA LEU A 38 -12.25 1.26 -4.51
C LEU A 38 -12.29 2.56 -5.30
N CYS A 39 -13.25 2.72 -6.22
CA CYS A 39 -13.38 3.96 -6.97
C CYS A 39 -13.60 5.18 -6.05
N THR A 40 -14.43 5.02 -5.02
CA THR A 40 -14.73 6.10 -4.07
C THR A 40 -13.48 6.53 -3.30
N VAL A 41 -12.77 5.58 -2.67
CA VAL A 41 -11.60 5.90 -1.83
C VAL A 41 -10.42 6.39 -2.66
N MET A 42 -10.29 5.92 -3.91
CA MET A 42 -9.25 6.33 -4.85
C MET A 42 -9.66 7.52 -5.72
N LYS A 43 -10.83 8.13 -5.48
CA LYS A 43 -11.40 9.27 -6.22
C LYS A 43 -11.50 9.06 -7.74
N ILE A 44 -11.70 7.81 -8.16
CA ILE A 44 -11.87 7.45 -9.57
C ILE A 44 -13.34 7.68 -9.96
N PRO A 45 -13.61 8.38 -11.07
CA PRO A 45 -14.97 8.55 -11.59
C PRO A 45 -15.66 7.21 -11.79
N HIS A 46 -16.84 7.05 -11.19
CA HIS A 46 -17.59 5.81 -11.26
C HIS A 46 -18.23 5.63 -12.64
N ASP A 47 -17.92 4.52 -13.31
CA ASP A 47 -18.58 4.09 -14.53
C ASP A 47 -19.44 2.84 -14.24
N PRO A 48 -20.73 3.03 -13.92
CA PRO A 48 -21.61 1.90 -13.57
C PRO A 48 -21.87 0.98 -14.77
N VAL A 49 -21.71 1.47 -16.00
CA VAL A 49 -21.99 0.71 -17.23
C VAL A 49 -20.83 -0.25 -17.53
N ALA A 50 -19.59 0.20 -17.36
CA ALA A 50 -18.40 -0.61 -17.64
C ALA A 50 -18.36 -1.94 -16.88
N LEU A 51 -18.75 -1.95 -15.61
CA LEU A 51 -18.77 -3.17 -14.80
C LEU A 51 -19.91 -4.10 -15.24
N GLU A 52 -21.07 -3.57 -15.59
CA GLU A 52 -22.19 -4.38 -16.06
C GLU A 52 -21.90 -5.03 -17.41
N GLU A 53 -21.30 -4.28 -18.33
CA GLU A 53 -20.87 -4.79 -19.63
C GLU A 53 -19.74 -5.81 -19.52
N HIS A 54 -18.76 -5.58 -18.63
CA HIS A 54 -17.65 -6.53 -18.45
C HIS A 54 -18.11 -7.89 -17.91
N PHE A 55 -19.17 -7.90 -17.09
CA PHE A 55 -19.72 -9.12 -16.46
C PHE A 55 -21.08 -9.52 -17.05
N LYS A 56 -21.41 -9.13 -18.29
CA LYS A 56 -22.74 -9.40 -18.87
C LYS A 56 -23.00 -10.88 -19.15
N ASP A 57 -21.96 -11.72 -19.31
CA ASP A 57 -22.13 -13.08 -19.84
C ASP A 57 -21.26 -14.20 -19.21
N ASP A 58 -20.54 -14.01 -18.09
CA ASP A 58 -19.59 -15.03 -17.60
C ASP A 58 -19.71 -15.39 -16.10
N ASP A 59 -20.19 -16.61 -15.82
CA ASP A 59 -20.22 -17.25 -14.49
C ASP A 59 -18.89 -17.99 -14.15
N LYS A 60 -17.86 -17.83 -15.00
CA LYS A 60 -16.59 -18.57 -14.88
C LYS A 60 -15.65 -18.05 -13.77
N GLY A 61 -16.01 -16.95 -13.13
CA GLY A 61 -15.32 -16.46 -11.95
C GLY A 61 -14.08 -15.58 -12.25
N PRO A 62 -13.53 -14.96 -11.20
CA PRO A 62 -12.64 -13.79 -11.30
C PRO A 62 -11.20 -14.02 -11.77
N LEU A 63 -10.76 -15.27 -11.91
CA LEU A 63 -9.45 -15.64 -12.48
C LEU A 63 -9.50 -15.99 -13.98
N SER A 64 -10.67 -15.88 -14.63
CA SER A 64 -10.75 -16.05 -16.09
C SER A 64 -10.16 -14.83 -16.81
N ASN A 65 -9.90 -14.96 -18.11
CA ASN A 65 -9.52 -13.83 -18.98
C ASN A 65 -10.67 -12.78 -19.12
N GLN A 66 -11.85 -13.06 -18.56
CA GLN A 66 -12.99 -12.15 -18.38
C GLN A 66 -13.31 -11.90 -16.89
N GLY A 67 -12.36 -12.21 -16.00
CA GLY A 67 -12.51 -12.17 -14.57
C GLY A 67 -12.34 -10.77 -13.96
N TYR A 68 -12.36 -10.69 -12.63
CA TYR A 68 -12.23 -9.43 -11.90
C TYR A 68 -10.86 -8.78 -12.06
N MET A 69 -9.80 -9.55 -12.24
CA MET A 69 -8.45 -9.01 -12.42
C MET A 69 -8.30 -8.15 -13.69
N PRO A 70 -8.73 -8.60 -14.89
CA PRO A 70 -8.80 -7.75 -16.07
C PRO A 70 -9.60 -6.46 -15.86
N TYR A 71 -10.77 -6.55 -15.20
CA TYR A 71 -11.58 -5.38 -14.88
C TYR A 71 -10.85 -4.41 -13.94
N LEU A 72 -10.35 -4.91 -12.81
CA LEU A 72 -9.65 -4.15 -11.78
C LEU A 72 -8.47 -3.39 -12.41
N ASN A 73 -7.68 -4.08 -13.23
CA ASN A 73 -6.55 -3.48 -13.90
C ASN A 73 -6.96 -2.32 -14.81
N ARG A 74 -7.89 -2.57 -15.74
CA ARG A 74 -8.26 -1.60 -16.78
C ARG A 74 -9.11 -0.43 -16.29
N PHE A 75 -10.02 -0.67 -15.36
CA PHE A 75 -11.05 0.30 -14.99
C PHE A 75 -10.79 1.00 -13.66
N ILE A 76 -9.91 0.44 -12.83
CA ILE A 76 -9.55 1.01 -11.53
C ILE A 76 -8.06 1.36 -11.53
N LEU A 77 -7.16 0.37 -11.55
CA LEU A 77 -5.72 0.59 -11.37
C LEU A 77 -5.11 1.50 -12.43
N ASP A 78 -5.48 1.34 -13.72
CA ASP A 78 -5.01 2.21 -14.80
C ASP A 78 -5.57 3.65 -14.73
N LYS A 79 -6.61 3.88 -13.91
CA LYS A 79 -7.25 5.20 -13.73
C LYS A 79 -6.87 5.89 -12.43
N VAL A 80 -6.06 5.25 -11.58
CA VAL A 80 -5.62 5.82 -10.30
C VAL A 80 -4.85 7.10 -10.56
N ARG A 81 -5.25 8.16 -9.88
CA ARG A 81 -4.53 9.43 -9.80
C ARG A 81 -3.88 9.52 -8.42
N GLU A 82 -2.85 10.33 -8.27
CA GLU A 82 -2.09 10.43 -6.99
C GLU A 82 -2.80 11.28 -5.93
N ASP A 83 -4.09 11.57 -6.08
CA ASP A 83 -4.86 12.50 -5.26
C ASP A 83 -5.73 11.85 -4.17
N PHE A 84 -5.39 10.63 -3.75
CA PHE A 84 -6.12 9.91 -2.68
C PHE A 84 -5.24 9.61 -1.47
N ASP A 85 -5.89 9.30 -0.34
CA ASP A 85 -5.22 8.88 0.88
C ASP A 85 -5.04 7.35 0.88
N ILE A 86 -3.79 6.93 0.76
CA ILE A 86 -3.39 5.51 0.74
C ILE A 86 -3.73 4.79 2.06
N LEU A 87 -3.72 5.49 3.20
CA LEU A 87 -4.09 4.90 4.48
C LEU A 87 -5.58 4.64 4.56
N GLU A 88 -6.40 5.57 4.07
CA GLU A 88 -7.85 5.37 4.00
C GLU A 88 -8.19 4.23 3.01
N PHE A 89 -7.47 4.13 1.90
CA PHE A 89 -7.56 2.98 0.98
C PHE A 89 -7.21 1.65 1.70
N ASN A 90 -6.04 1.60 2.36
CA ASN A 90 -5.59 0.42 3.09
C ASN A 90 -6.58 0.04 4.20
N LYS A 91 -7.13 1.03 4.90
CA LYS A 91 -8.11 0.83 5.96
C LYS A 91 -9.43 0.28 5.42
N MET A 92 -9.89 0.75 4.26
CA MET A 92 -11.05 0.17 3.58
C MET A 92 -10.82 -1.32 3.27
N CYS A 93 -9.68 -1.67 2.65
CA CYS A 93 -9.32 -3.07 2.40
C CYS A 93 -9.22 -3.91 3.69
N TRP A 94 -8.57 -3.36 4.72
CA TRP A 94 -8.42 -3.99 6.03
C TRP A 94 -9.77 -4.33 6.66
N THR A 95 -10.73 -3.40 6.66
CA THR A 95 -12.05 -3.64 7.29
C THR A 95 -12.82 -4.79 6.64
N LEU A 96 -12.57 -5.10 5.37
CA LEU A 96 -13.20 -6.22 4.68
C LEU A 96 -12.63 -7.58 5.10
N CYS A 97 -11.34 -7.64 5.47
CA CYS A 97 -10.65 -8.89 5.78
C CYS A 97 -10.43 -9.12 7.28
N TYR A 98 -10.23 -8.08 8.08
CA TYR A 98 -9.88 -8.19 9.50
C TYR A 98 -10.91 -8.96 10.33
N LEU A 99 -12.20 -8.61 10.19
CA LEU A 99 -13.28 -9.17 11.02
C LEU A 99 -13.44 -10.69 10.90
N LYS A 100 -12.93 -11.28 9.81
CA LYS A 100 -13.04 -12.72 9.55
C LYS A 100 -11.82 -13.52 10.01
N ASN A 101 -10.69 -12.85 10.23
CA ASN A 101 -9.39 -13.52 10.34
C ASN A 101 -8.70 -13.35 11.68
N ILE A 102 -9.10 -12.38 12.53
CA ILE A 102 -8.39 -12.14 13.80
C ILE A 102 -9.36 -12.01 14.98
N CYS A 103 -9.01 -12.66 16.08
CA CYS A 103 -9.57 -12.39 17.40
C CYS A 103 -8.47 -11.80 18.31
N THR A 104 -8.40 -10.47 18.42
CA THR A 104 -7.37 -9.75 19.21
C THR A 104 -7.50 -9.91 20.73
N LYS A 105 -8.53 -10.62 21.21
CA LYS A 105 -8.84 -10.73 22.65
C LYS A 105 -7.70 -11.30 23.50
N ASN A 106 -6.85 -12.14 22.91
CA ASN A 106 -5.72 -12.77 23.60
C ASN A 106 -4.37 -12.15 23.23
N LEU A 107 -4.35 -11.08 22.43
CA LEU A 107 -3.14 -10.44 21.95
C LEU A 107 -2.82 -9.19 22.78
N LEU A 108 -1.53 -8.90 22.94
CA LEU A 108 -1.03 -7.70 23.62
C LEU A 108 -1.21 -6.43 22.80
N ILE A 109 -1.69 -6.54 21.56
CA ILE A 109 -1.89 -5.44 20.61
C ILE A 109 -3.37 -5.08 20.47
N THR A 110 -3.64 -3.85 20.03
CA THR A 110 -4.98 -3.38 19.68
C THR A 110 -5.31 -3.64 18.21
N ASP A 111 -6.57 -3.44 17.83
CA ASP A 111 -7.01 -3.51 16.42
C ASP A 111 -6.26 -2.50 15.53
N ASN A 112 -5.92 -1.33 16.09
CA ASN A 112 -5.15 -0.31 15.39
C ASN A 112 -3.69 -0.73 15.21
N ASP A 113 -3.09 -1.39 16.20
CA ASP A 113 -1.74 -1.96 16.07
C ASP A 113 -1.74 -3.10 15.05
N ALA A 114 -2.75 -3.96 15.06
CA ALA A 114 -2.91 -5.02 14.07
C ALA A 114 -3.00 -4.47 12.64
N PHE A 115 -3.73 -3.37 12.43
CA PHE A 115 -3.76 -2.67 11.14
C PHE A 115 -2.37 -2.17 10.70
N LYS A 116 -1.58 -1.61 11.62
CA LYS A 116 -0.21 -1.16 11.32
C LYS A 116 0.70 -2.32 10.94
N VAL A 117 0.65 -3.42 11.69
CA VAL A 117 1.41 -4.65 11.38
C VAL A 117 0.98 -5.21 10.02
N TRP A 118 -0.31 -5.17 9.69
CA TRP A 118 -0.82 -5.57 8.37
C TRP A 118 -0.28 -4.68 7.24
N CYS A 119 -0.20 -3.36 7.45
CA CYS A 119 0.42 -2.47 6.46
C CYS A 119 1.92 -2.77 6.27
N ILE A 120 2.64 -3.03 7.36
CA ILE A 120 4.06 -3.45 7.31
C ILE A 120 4.21 -4.78 6.57
N PHE A 121 3.32 -5.75 6.82
CA PHE A 121 3.29 -7.00 6.05
C PHE A 121 3.12 -6.74 4.55
N ASN A 122 2.17 -5.89 4.14
CA ASN A 122 1.99 -5.59 2.72
C ASN A 122 3.24 -4.95 2.11
N PHE A 123 3.94 -4.11 2.87
CA PHE A 123 5.19 -3.50 2.42
C PHE A 123 6.32 -4.52 2.25
N LEU A 124 6.50 -5.44 3.21
CA LEU A 124 7.62 -6.40 3.22
C LEU A 124 7.33 -7.72 2.48
N SER A 125 6.07 -8.00 2.14
CA SER A 125 5.70 -9.24 1.43
C SER A 125 6.11 -9.20 -0.05
N GLU A 126 6.28 -10.38 -0.64
CA GLU A 126 6.60 -10.51 -2.07
C GLU A 126 5.45 -9.99 -2.96
N ASP A 127 5.76 -9.49 -4.15
CA ASP A 127 4.79 -9.03 -5.17
C ASP A 127 4.11 -10.19 -5.91
N LYS A 128 3.74 -11.25 -5.18
CA LYS A 128 3.16 -12.47 -5.72
C LYS A 128 2.02 -12.99 -4.86
N TYR A 129 0.96 -13.45 -5.51
CA TYR A 129 -0.16 -14.12 -4.85
C TYR A 129 0.08 -15.64 -4.75
N PRO A 130 -0.23 -16.29 -3.61
CA PRO A 130 -0.73 -15.70 -2.36
C PRO A 130 0.35 -14.92 -1.61
N LEU A 131 -0.07 -13.86 -0.91
CA LEU A 131 0.86 -13.01 -0.17
C LEU A 131 1.42 -13.73 1.05
N VAL A 132 2.74 -13.75 1.11
CA VAL A 132 3.51 -14.30 2.23
C VAL A 132 4.70 -13.38 2.53
N ILE A 133 5.12 -13.38 3.79
CA ILE A 133 6.37 -12.76 4.22
C ILE A 133 7.38 -13.86 4.50
N ILE A 134 8.58 -13.73 3.95
CA ILE A 134 9.66 -14.71 4.10
C ILE A 134 10.40 -14.53 5.42
N THR A 135 11.16 -15.54 5.82
CA THR A 135 11.86 -15.57 7.12
C THR A 135 12.77 -14.38 7.34
N GLU A 136 13.46 -13.92 6.29
CA GLU A 136 14.39 -12.79 6.33
C GLU A 136 13.68 -11.48 6.67
N GLU A 137 12.52 -11.24 6.06
CA GLU A 137 11.70 -10.06 6.29
C GLU A 137 11.00 -10.10 7.66
N ILE A 138 10.64 -11.31 8.13
CA ILE A 138 10.16 -11.52 9.50
C ILE A 138 11.25 -11.16 10.51
N GLU A 139 12.48 -11.65 10.29
CA GLU A 139 13.63 -11.36 11.16
C GLU A 139 13.89 -9.85 11.22
N TYR A 140 13.93 -9.20 10.06
CA TYR A 140 14.11 -7.76 9.94
C TYR A 140 13.08 -6.98 10.76
N LEU A 141 11.80 -7.31 10.61
CA LEU A 141 10.72 -6.66 11.36
C LEU A 141 10.87 -6.87 12.87
N LEU A 142 11.12 -8.10 13.30
CA LEU A 142 11.25 -8.41 14.73
C LEU A 142 12.46 -7.72 15.35
N ARG A 143 13.60 -7.65 14.64
CA ARG A 143 14.79 -6.90 15.08
C ARG A 143 14.46 -5.42 15.25
N LYS A 144 13.84 -4.80 14.24
CA LYS A 144 13.41 -3.40 14.33
C LYS A 144 12.49 -3.13 15.51
N LEU A 145 11.51 -4.01 15.75
CA LEU A 145 10.61 -3.88 16.90
C LEU A 145 11.40 -3.95 18.22
N VAL A 146 12.28 -4.94 18.38
CA VAL A 146 13.10 -5.13 19.59
C VAL A 146 14.03 -3.93 19.83
N GLU A 147 14.69 -3.43 18.79
CA GLU A 147 15.57 -2.26 18.84
C GLU A 147 14.80 -1.00 19.25
N THR A 148 13.65 -0.74 18.63
CA THR A 148 12.81 0.44 18.93
C THR A 148 12.24 0.39 20.35
N MET A 149 12.01 -0.81 20.85
CA MET A 149 11.58 -1.08 22.22
C MET A 149 12.72 -1.00 23.25
N GLY A 150 13.96 -0.74 22.82
CA GLY A 150 15.15 -0.68 23.70
C GLY A 150 15.53 -2.01 24.33
N SER A 151 15.11 -3.12 23.72
CA SER A 151 15.40 -4.48 24.18
C SER A 151 16.58 -5.06 23.39
N GLU A 152 17.28 -6.03 23.98
CA GLU A 152 18.35 -6.74 23.28
C GLU A 152 17.79 -7.85 22.39
N TRP A 153 18.28 -7.91 21.15
CA TRP A 153 17.96 -9.00 20.24
C TRP A 153 18.55 -10.32 20.74
N SER A 154 17.76 -11.39 20.64
CA SER A 154 18.16 -12.73 21.04
C SER A 154 18.21 -13.64 19.82
N GLU A 155 19.42 -13.83 19.29
CA GLU A 155 19.68 -14.74 18.17
C GLU A 155 19.21 -16.16 18.46
N GLU A 156 19.45 -16.65 19.68
CA GLU A 156 19.04 -17.99 20.11
C GLU A 156 17.53 -18.19 20.03
N LYS A 157 16.73 -17.25 20.57
CA LYS A 157 15.26 -17.33 20.50
C LYS A 157 14.76 -17.30 19.06
N PHE A 158 15.39 -16.50 18.20
CA PHE A 158 15.00 -16.45 16.80
C PHE A 158 15.41 -17.73 16.05
N ALA A 159 16.57 -18.30 16.35
CA ALA A 159 16.99 -19.58 15.80
C ALA A 159 16.02 -20.71 16.17
N ASP A 160 15.59 -20.77 17.43
CA ASP A 160 14.57 -21.72 17.88
C ASP A 160 13.24 -21.51 17.15
N TYR A 161 12.80 -20.26 17.02
CA TYR A 161 11.60 -19.92 16.26
C TYR A 161 11.71 -20.32 14.78
N LYS A 162 12.87 -20.08 14.15
CA LYS A 162 13.15 -20.42 12.76
C LYS A 162 13.06 -21.93 12.53
N LEU A 163 13.51 -22.76 13.48
CA LEU A 163 13.34 -24.21 13.40
C LEU A 163 11.85 -24.61 13.34
N HIS A 164 10.98 -23.93 14.09
CA HIS A 164 9.53 -24.13 14.01
C HIS A 164 8.94 -23.60 12.71
N LEU A 165 9.42 -22.46 12.21
CA LEU A 165 8.97 -21.87 10.95
C LEU A 165 9.35 -22.71 9.73
N ASN A 166 10.46 -23.45 9.79
CA ASN A 166 10.87 -24.40 8.76
C ASN A 166 9.83 -25.47 8.47
N MET A 167 8.99 -25.82 9.45
CA MET A 167 7.88 -26.74 9.27
C MET A 167 6.71 -26.13 8.46
N LYS A 168 6.70 -24.80 8.28
CA LYS A 168 5.69 -24.01 7.57
C LYS A 168 6.24 -23.36 6.28
N ASN A 169 7.19 -24.00 5.59
CA ASN A 169 7.80 -23.49 4.36
C ASN A 169 8.51 -22.12 4.49
N ASN A 170 9.01 -21.76 5.68
CA ASN A 170 9.80 -20.54 5.91
C ASN A 170 9.05 -19.22 5.68
N CYS A 171 7.72 -19.24 5.69
CA CYS A 171 6.93 -18.03 5.45
C CYS A 171 5.70 -17.94 6.34
N LEU A 172 5.16 -16.73 6.47
CA LEU A 172 3.93 -16.46 7.21
C LEU A 172 2.93 -15.71 6.34
N THR A 173 1.65 -15.95 6.60
CA THR A 173 0.58 -15.05 6.16
C THR A 173 0.52 -13.79 7.03
N ALA A 174 -0.21 -12.77 6.57
CA ALA A 174 -0.41 -11.54 7.34
C ALA A 174 -0.99 -11.82 8.75
N TRP A 175 -1.90 -12.80 8.85
CA TRP A 175 -2.58 -13.14 10.10
C TRP A 175 -1.64 -13.79 11.10
N GLU A 176 -0.81 -14.73 10.64
CA GLU A 176 0.18 -15.38 11.50
C GLU A 176 1.26 -14.39 11.95
N LEU A 177 1.63 -13.41 11.11
CA LEU A 177 2.54 -12.34 11.52
C LEU A 177 1.92 -11.46 12.61
N ILE A 178 0.65 -11.07 12.47
CA ILE A 178 -0.05 -10.29 13.48
C ILE A 178 -0.16 -11.05 14.80
N GLU A 179 -0.43 -12.36 14.75
CA GLU A 179 -0.41 -13.22 15.93
C GLU A 179 0.99 -13.27 16.55
N LEU A 180 2.05 -13.48 15.75
CA LEU A 180 3.43 -13.52 16.23
C LEU A 180 3.81 -12.25 17.00
N VAL A 181 3.55 -11.08 16.40
CA VAL A 181 3.80 -9.78 17.02
C VAL A 181 2.90 -9.59 18.24
N GLY A 182 1.62 -9.93 18.13
CA GLY A 182 0.62 -9.76 19.18
C GLY A 182 0.84 -10.64 20.41
N MET A 183 1.46 -11.80 20.26
CA MET A 183 1.82 -12.69 21.36
C MET A 183 3.03 -12.19 22.15
N GLY A 184 3.81 -11.25 21.59
CA GLY A 184 4.95 -10.66 22.28
C GLY A 184 6.06 -11.64 22.63
N TYR A 185 6.26 -12.69 21.82
CA TYR A 185 7.28 -13.73 22.06
C TYR A 185 8.69 -13.16 22.26
N PHE A 186 9.02 -12.09 21.52
CA PHE A 186 10.31 -11.41 21.57
C PHE A 186 10.35 -10.23 22.54
N SER A 187 9.22 -9.88 23.17
CA SER A 187 9.07 -8.72 24.07
C SER A 187 8.88 -9.16 25.53
N LYS A 188 9.60 -10.20 26.00
CA LYS A 188 9.43 -10.75 27.36
C LYS A 188 9.54 -9.65 28.43
N GLY A 189 8.47 -9.46 29.20
CA GLY A 189 8.39 -8.49 30.30
C GLY A 189 7.85 -7.11 29.91
N MET A 190 7.56 -6.88 28.62
CA MET A 190 7.02 -5.61 28.16
C MET A 190 5.50 -5.56 28.28
N ASN A 191 4.97 -4.39 28.65
CA ASN A 191 3.54 -4.16 28.71
C ASN A 191 2.96 -3.82 27.32
N ARG A 192 1.63 -3.85 27.20
CA ARG A 192 0.91 -3.54 25.94
C ARG A 192 1.28 -2.17 25.36
N HIS A 193 1.55 -1.19 26.22
CA HIS A 193 1.86 0.16 25.80
C HIS A 193 3.20 0.23 25.08
N THR A 194 4.26 -0.40 25.61
CA THR A 194 5.57 -0.37 24.96
C THR A 194 5.56 -1.09 23.62
N LEU A 195 4.84 -2.20 23.51
CA LEU A 195 4.67 -2.90 22.23
C LEU A 195 3.93 -2.04 21.19
N SER A 196 2.85 -1.36 21.59
CA SER A 196 2.11 -0.46 20.71
C SER A 196 2.96 0.74 20.24
N LEU A 197 3.80 1.30 21.12
CA LEU A 197 4.77 2.34 20.73
C LEU A 197 5.80 1.80 19.73
N GLY A 198 6.41 0.65 19.99
CA GLY A 198 7.35 0.04 19.06
C GLY A 198 6.74 -0.24 17.68
N ILE A 199 5.51 -0.76 17.64
CA ILE A 199 4.77 -0.95 16.38
C ILE A 199 4.50 0.38 15.68
N ASN A 200 4.12 1.42 16.45
CA ASN A 200 3.88 2.73 15.89
C ASN A 200 5.13 3.32 15.24
N ASP A 201 6.26 3.24 15.91
CA ASP A 201 7.51 3.85 15.46
C ASP A 201 8.07 3.12 14.23
N VAL A 202 8.04 1.78 14.21
CA VAL A 202 8.39 0.99 13.02
C VAL A 202 7.42 1.27 11.87
N PHE A 203 6.13 1.45 12.15
CA PHE A 203 5.15 1.84 11.12
C PHE A 203 5.41 3.25 10.58
N GLN A 204 5.79 4.20 11.43
CA GLN A 204 6.17 5.53 10.95
C GLN A 204 7.38 5.45 10.02
N GLU A 205 8.42 4.72 10.42
CA GLU A 205 9.66 4.60 9.65
C GLU A 205 9.44 3.87 8.32
N LEU A 206 8.87 2.66 8.34
CA LEU A 206 8.76 1.81 7.17
C LEU A 206 7.65 2.22 6.20
N ILE A 207 6.57 2.79 6.74
CA ILE A 207 5.41 3.16 5.94
C ILE A 207 5.39 4.67 5.78
N MET A 208 5.09 5.42 6.86
CA MET A 208 4.76 6.83 6.73
C MET A 208 5.87 7.69 6.13
N ASP A 209 7.12 7.44 6.50
CA ASP A 209 8.24 8.22 5.99
C ASP A 209 8.59 7.86 4.54
N VAL A 210 8.42 6.59 4.15
CA VAL A 210 8.48 6.17 2.74
C VAL A 210 7.37 6.84 1.93
N LEU A 211 6.11 6.84 2.43
CA LEU A 211 4.98 7.51 1.76
C LEU A 211 5.24 9.02 1.58
N LYS A 212 5.88 9.67 2.56
CA LYS A 212 6.24 11.09 2.48
C LYS A 212 7.34 11.35 1.45
N GLN A 213 8.40 10.53 1.44
CA GLN A 213 9.51 10.68 0.49
C GLN A 213 9.02 10.54 -0.95
N VAL A 214 8.19 9.53 -1.24
CA VAL A 214 7.61 9.33 -2.57
C VAL A 214 6.79 10.54 -3.03
N ARG A 215 6.08 11.22 -2.12
CA ARG A 215 5.34 12.44 -2.44
C ARG A 215 6.27 13.61 -2.75
N GLN A 216 7.33 13.79 -1.97
CA GLN A 216 8.30 14.87 -2.16
C GLN A 216 9.05 14.74 -3.49
N ASP A 217 9.44 13.52 -3.87
CA ASP A 217 10.14 13.27 -5.14
C ASP A 217 9.26 13.61 -6.36
N VAL A 218 7.95 13.35 -6.27
CA VAL A 218 6.98 13.72 -7.33
C VAL A 218 6.83 15.24 -7.43
N ASP A 219 6.69 15.93 -6.30
CA ASP A 219 6.56 17.40 -6.29
C ASP A 219 7.79 18.07 -6.91
N LEU A 220 9.00 17.54 -6.63
CA LEU A 220 10.25 18.01 -7.23
C LEU A 220 10.30 17.75 -8.75
N MET A 221 9.97 16.54 -9.21
CA MET A 221 9.96 16.23 -10.65
C MET A 221 8.93 17.07 -11.42
N CYS A 222 7.74 17.30 -10.85
CA CYS A 222 6.72 18.17 -11.45
C CYS A 222 7.20 19.63 -11.54
N SER A 223 7.86 20.13 -10.49
CA SER A 223 8.43 21.47 -10.46
C SER A 223 9.52 21.66 -11.52
N GLU A 224 10.43 20.68 -11.68
CA GLU A 224 11.46 20.70 -12.71
C GLU A 224 10.85 20.66 -14.12
N TYR A 225 9.87 19.79 -14.37
CA TYR A 225 9.17 19.72 -15.66
C TYR A 225 8.46 21.04 -16.02
N PHE A 226 7.83 21.71 -15.05
CA PHE A 226 7.19 23.01 -15.27
C PHE A 226 8.23 24.09 -15.58
N HIS A 227 9.38 24.06 -14.92
CA HIS A 227 10.48 24.99 -15.17
C HIS A 227 11.13 24.80 -16.56
N PHE A 228 11.23 23.57 -17.05
CA PHE A 228 11.78 23.28 -18.38
C PHE A 228 10.77 23.54 -19.51
N SER A 229 9.46 23.40 -19.25
CA SER A 229 8.41 23.57 -20.26
C SER A 229 8.05 25.04 -20.55
N HIS A 230 8.45 25.97 -19.69
CA HIS A 230 8.21 27.41 -19.85
C HIS A 230 9.53 28.19 -19.73
N PRO A 231 10.26 28.41 -20.84
CA PRO A 231 11.44 29.26 -20.81
C PRO A 231 11.04 30.69 -20.42
N PRO A 232 11.90 31.43 -19.70
CA PRO A 232 11.60 32.81 -19.29
C PRO A 232 11.29 33.65 -20.53
N THR A 233 10.18 34.38 -20.49
CA THR A 233 9.78 35.31 -21.53
C THR A 233 10.91 36.34 -21.74
N PRO A 234 11.35 36.58 -22.98
CA PRO A 234 12.42 37.54 -23.21
C PRO A 234 11.94 38.94 -22.77
N PRO A 235 12.83 39.75 -22.17
CA PRO A 235 12.46 41.08 -21.71
C PRO A 235 12.01 41.95 -22.89
N PRO A 236 11.08 42.89 -22.67
CA PRO A 236 10.52 43.71 -23.74
C PRO A 236 11.63 44.52 -24.41
N GLN A 237 11.74 44.37 -25.74
CA GLN A 237 12.65 45.18 -26.55
C GLN A 237 12.14 46.61 -26.58
N HIS A 238 12.81 47.52 -25.86
CA HIS A 238 12.61 48.95 -26.02
C HIS A 238 13.12 49.38 -27.40
N SER A 239 12.19 49.66 -28.32
CA SER A 239 12.47 50.27 -29.61
C SER A 239 12.83 51.75 -29.44
N HIS A 240 14.11 52.03 -29.20
CA HIS A 240 14.63 53.39 -29.33
C HIS A 240 14.86 53.73 -30.81
N SER A 241 13.87 54.41 -31.39
CA SER A 241 14.04 55.23 -32.60
C SER A 241 14.96 56.40 -32.27
N PHE A 242 16.21 56.36 -32.74
CA PHE A 242 17.10 57.51 -32.80
C PHE A 242 17.28 57.94 -34.26
N SER A 243 16.67 59.08 -34.59
CA SER A 243 16.88 59.81 -35.84
C SER A 243 18.22 60.55 -35.76
N LEU A 244 19.18 60.19 -36.61
CA LEU A 244 20.43 60.92 -36.80
C LEU A 244 20.38 61.68 -38.12
N LYS A 245 20.41 63.00 -37.98
CA LYS A 245 20.54 64.02 -39.02
C LYS A 245 21.80 63.77 -39.85
N TYR A 246 21.67 63.78 -41.17
CA TYR A 246 22.77 64.08 -42.09
C TYR A 246 22.52 65.46 -42.71
N SER A 247 23.36 66.42 -42.33
CA SER A 247 23.64 67.60 -43.14
C SER A 247 24.65 67.20 -44.21
N VAL A 248 24.36 67.48 -45.48
CA VAL A 248 25.36 67.56 -46.54
C VAL A 248 25.24 68.93 -47.19
N THR A 249 26.35 69.64 -47.15
CA THR A 249 26.62 70.94 -47.74
C THR A 249 26.76 70.82 -49.26
N LEU A 250 25.96 71.58 -50.02
CA LEU A 250 26.35 72.43 -51.15
C LEU A 250 25.15 73.31 -51.55
#